data_AF-A0A523Z952-F1
#
_entry.id   AF-A0A523Z952-F1
#
_cell.length_a   1.000
_cell.length_b   1.000
_cell.length_c   1.000
_cell.angle_alpha   90.00
_cell.angle_beta   90.00
_cell.angle_gamma   90.00
#
_symmetry.space_group_name_H-M   'P 1'
#
loop_
_entity.id
_entity.type
_entity.pdbx_description
1 polymer ?
#
loop_
_entity_poly.entity_id
_entity_poly.type
_entity_poly.pdbx_seq_one_letter_code
_entity_poly.pdbx_strand_id
1 'polypeptide(L)' 'MKLEPATLKRMVRNVLTTRPDEIGCDECFEQLDLFVEMTLAGKNAAEAMPLVQDHLERCRDCREEFEALLTALQALA' A
#
# COMPACT_ATOMS: atom_id res chain seq x y z
N MET A 1 -20.96 2.91 -22.27
CA MET A 1 -19.92 3.24 -21.26
C MET A 1 -18.58 3.23 -21.96
N LYS A 2 -17.83 4.35 -21.98
CA LYS A 2 -16.46 4.38 -22.54
C LYS A 2 -15.49 4.34 -21.37
N LEU A 3 -14.53 3.42 -21.40
CA LEU A 3 -13.44 3.36 -20.42
C LEU A 3 -12.28 4.23 -20.90
N GLU A 4 -11.79 5.10 -20.03
CA GLU A 4 -10.57 5.86 -20.29
C GLU A 4 -9.36 4.90 -20.45
N PRO A 5 -8.46 5.13 -21.44
CA PRO A 5 -7.32 4.24 -21.68
C PRO A 5 -6.42 4.02 -20.45
N ALA A 6 -6.25 5.05 -19.62
CA ALA A 6 -5.47 4.95 -18.38
C ALA A 6 -6.12 3.99 -17.37
N THR A 7 -7.45 4.05 -17.23
CA THR A 7 -8.21 3.16 -16.36
C THR A 7 -8.11 1.71 -16.84
N LEU A 8 -8.27 1.48 -18.14
CA LEU A 8 -8.11 0.15 -18.72
C LEU A 8 -6.69 -0.41 -18.50
N LYS A 9 -5.66 0.42 -18.71
CA LYS A 9 -4.26 0.03 -18.47
C LYS A 9 -4.00 -0.35 -17.01
N ARG A 10 -4.57 0.40 -16.06
CA ARG A 10 -4.49 0.07 -14.62
C ARG A 10 -5.19 -1.25 -14.31
N MET A 11 -6.40 -1.45 -14.83
CA MET A 11 -7.15 -2.71 -14.61
C MET A 11 -6.38 -3.92 -15.15
N VAL A 12 -5.87 -3.83 -16.38
CA VAL A 12 -5.07 -4.91 -16.99
C VAL A 12 -3.81 -5.19 -16.17
N ARG A 13 -3.10 -4.14 -15.73
CA ARG A 13 -1.93 -4.30 -14.86
C ARG A 13 -2.30 -5.06 -13.58
N ASN A 14 -3.32 -4.60 -12.86
CA ASN A 14 -3.73 -5.20 -11.60
C ASN A 14 -4.09 -6.69 -11.76
N VAL A 15 -4.75 -7.08 -12.85
CA VAL A 15 -5.05 -8.49 -13.14
C VAL A 15 -3.77 -9.28 -13.41
N LEU A 16 -2.88 -8.76 -14.26
CA LEU A 16 -1.65 -9.46 -14.66
C LEU A 16 -0.62 -9.59 -13.53
N THR A 17 -0.67 -8.69 -12.54
CA THR A 17 0.25 -8.71 -11.39
C THR A 17 -0.36 -9.41 -10.18
N THR A 18 -1.49 -10.11 -10.34
CA THR A 18 -2.10 -10.82 -9.21
C THR A 18 -1.18 -11.90 -8.64
N ARG A 19 -1.20 -12.05 -7.32
CA ARG A 19 -0.44 -13.08 -6.61
C ARG A 19 -1.35 -13.97 -5.76
N PRO A 20 -0.99 -15.25 -5.53
CA PRO A 20 -1.77 -16.13 -4.66
C PRO A 20 -1.69 -15.74 -3.18
N ASP A 21 -0.69 -14.94 -2.80
CA ASP A 21 -0.42 -14.47 -1.44
C ASP A 21 -0.82 -12.99 -1.23
N GLU A 22 -1.70 -12.44 -2.07
CA GLU A 22 -2.21 -11.08 -1.88
C GLU A 22 -2.96 -10.92 -0.55
N ILE A 23 -2.79 -9.77 0.08
CA ILE A 23 -3.51 -9.40 1.31
C ILE A 23 -4.65 -8.44 1.02
N GLY A 24 -5.71 -8.54 1.81
CA GLY A 24 -6.86 -7.63 1.78
C GLY A 24 -6.59 -6.30 2.50
N CYS A 25 -7.55 -5.37 2.43
CA CYS A 25 -7.46 -4.08 3.14
C CYS A 25 -7.36 -4.28 4.66
N ASP A 26 -8.12 -5.23 5.23
CA ASP A 26 -8.14 -5.50 6.68
C ASP A 26 -6.77 -5.99 7.16
N GLU A 27 -6.19 -6.98 6.48
CA GLU A 27 -4.85 -7.52 6.78
C GLU A 27 -3.73 -6.49 6.57
N CYS A 28 -3.90 -5.59 5.58
CA CYS A 28 -2.98 -4.46 5.38
C CYS A 28 -3.09 -3.47 6.54
N PHE A 29 -4.29 -3.18 7.01
CA PHE A 29 -4.55 -2.23 8.09
C PHE A 29 -4.00 -2.73 9.43
N GLU A 30 -4.13 -4.04 9.71
CA GLU A 30 -3.55 -4.69 10.91
C GLU A 30 -2.02 -4.61 10.98
N GLN A 31 -1.36 -4.37 9.84
CA GLN A 31 0.10 -4.33 9.74
C GLN A 31 0.65 -2.92 9.45
N LEU A 32 -0.23 -1.93 9.32
CA LEU A 32 0.10 -0.60 8.82
C LEU A 32 0.96 0.19 9.81
N ASP A 33 0.71 0.02 11.10
CA ASP A 33 1.49 0.60 12.20
C ASP A 33 2.96 0.15 12.13
N LEU A 34 3.20 -1.17 12.04
CA LEU A 34 4.53 -1.75 11.92
C LEU A 34 5.26 -1.27 10.65
N PHE A 35 4.52 -1.18 9.54
CA PHE A 35 5.06 -0.70 8.27
C PHE A 35 5.53 0.77 8.36
N VAL A 36 4.74 1.62 9.01
CA VAL A 36 5.09 3.03 9.25
C VAL A 36 6.28 3.14 10.21
N GLU A 37 6.31 2.38 11.31
CA GLU A 37 7.42 2.40 12.25
C GLU A 37 8.75 2.01 11.59
N MET A 38 8.75 0.97 10.75
CA MET A 38 9.94 0.58 9.98
C MET A 38 10.38 1.68 9.02
N THR A 39 9.43 2.32 8.35
CA THR A 39 9.70 3.44 7.44
C THR A 39 10.33 4.62 8.20
N LEU A 40 9.78 4.98 9.36
CA LEU A 40 10.31 6.05 10.22
C LEU A 40 11.70 5.72 10.77
N ALA A 41 11.97 4.46 11.08
CA ALA A 41 13.28 3.98 11.52
C ALA A 41 14.34 3.93 10.39
N GLY A 42 13.99 4.33 9.16
CA GLY A 42 14.88 4.29 8.00
C GLY A 42 15.20 2.87 7.52
N LYS A 43 14.40 1.87 7.95
CA LYS A 43 14.52 0.48 7.49
C LYS A 43 13.80 0.31 6.15
N ASN A 44 14.20 -0.70 5.39
CA ASN A 44 13.53 -1.06 4.15
C ASN A 44 12.21 -1.81 4.42
N ALA A 45 11.15 -1.06 4.76
CA ALA A 45 9.83 -1.63 5.04
C ALA A 45 9.26 -2.42 3.85
N ALA A 46 9.52 -1.97 2.62
CA ALA A 46 9.10 -2.66 1.39
C ALA A 46 9.75 -4.05 1.24
N GLU A 47 11.00 -4.22 1.66
CA GLU A 47 11.66 -5.53 1.66
C GLU A 47 11.20 -6.42 2.81
N ALA A 48 10.97 -5.84 3.99
CA ALA A 48 10.52 -6.58 5.17
C ALA A 48 9.06 -7.03 5.06
N MET A 49 8.20 -6.25 4.40
CA MET A 49 6.76 -6.44 4.32
C MET A 49 6.26 -6.24 2.87
N PRO A 50 6.69 -7.08 1.92
CA PRO A 50 6.44 -6.88 0.49
C PRO A 50 4.94 -6.95 0.13
N LEU A 51 4.13 -7.68 0.88
CA LEU A 51 2.69 -7.78 0.65
C LEU A 51 1.93 -6.50 1.04
N VAL A 52 2.36 -5.85 2.13
CA VAL A 52 1.83 -4.53 2.52
C VAL A 52 2.21 -3.49 1.48
N GLN A 53 3.48 -3.46 1.06
CA GLN A 53 3.92 -2.57 -0.02
C GLN A 53 3.11 -2.77 -1.31
N ASP A 54 2.95 -4.01 -1.78
CA ASP A 54 2.18 -4.31 -3.00
C ASP A 54 0.71 -3.88 -2.86
N HIS A 55 0.11 -4.05 -1.67
CA HIS A 55 -1.25 -3.59 -1.42
C HIS A 55 -1.36 -2.05 -1.47
N LEU A 56 -0.43 -1.31 -0.84
CA LEU A 56 -0.41 0.16 -0.86
C LEU A 56 -0.21 0.73 -2.28
N GLU A 57 0.48 0.02 -3.17
CA GLU A 57 0.62 0.41 -4.57
C GLU A 57 -0.69 0.27 -5.37
N ARG A 58 -1.57 -0.64 -4.94
CA ARG A 58 -2.83 -0.98 -5.64
C ARG A 58 -4.05 -0.29 -5.05
N CYS A 59 -4.14 -0.24 -3.73
CA CYS A 59 -5.26 0.30 -2.97
C CYS A 59 -4.98 1.77 -2.63
N ARG A 60 -5.80 2.66 -3.20
CA ARG A 60 -5.69 4.10 -2.93
C ARG A 60 -5.98 4.40 -1.46
N ASP A 61 -7.02 3.79 -0.90
CA ASP A 61 -7.51 4.11 0.44
C ASP A 61 -6.46 3.72 1.49
N CYS A 62 -5.91 2.51 1.43
CA CYS A 62 -4.83 2.08 2.34
C CYS A 62 -3.57 2.93 2.22
N ARG A 63 -3.25 3.44 1.01
CA ARG A 63 -2.13 4.37 0.82
C ARG A 63 -2.40 5.73 1.47
N GLU A 64 -3.62 6.26 1.35
CA GLU A 64 -4.00 7.51 2.01
C GLU A 64 -3.91 7.36 3.54
N GLU A 65 -4.34 6.23 4.10
CA GLU A 65 -4.19 5.93 5.53
C GLU A 65 -2.71 5.84 5.96
N PHE A 66 -1.87 5.16 5.17
CA PHE A 66 -0.41 5.11 5.39
C PHE A 66 0.22 6.51 5.45
N GLU A 67 -0.05 7.34 4.42
CA GLU A 67 0.51 8.68 4.30
C GLU A 67 0.02 9.60 5.44
N ALA A 68 -1.25 9.46 5.84
CA ALA A 68 -1.83 10.19 6.97
C ALA A 68 -1.15 9.81 8.29
N LEU A 69 -0.98 8.52 8.56
CA LEU A 69 -0.32 8.03 9.78
C LEU A 69 1.15 8.45 9.83
N LEU A 70 1.87 8.32 8.71
CA LEU A 70 3.26 8.75 8.61
C LEU A 70 3.40 10.25 8.89
N THR A 71 2.53 11.07 8.28
CA THR A 71 2.52 12.53 8.48
C THR A 71 2.24 12.88 9.95
N ALA A 72 1.26 12.23 10.57
CA ALA A 72 0.91 12.47 11.97
C ALA A 72 2.07 12.14 12.92
N LEU A 73 2.75 11.01 12.72
CA LEU A 73 3.87 10.61 13.54
C LEU A 73 5.11 11.49 13.34
N GLN A 74 5.38 11.94 12.12
CA GLN A 74 6.46 12.90 11.84
C GLN A 74 6.24 14.26 12.52
N ALA A 75 4.98 14.68 12.68
CA ALA A 75 4.65 15.92 13.39
C ALA A 75 4.85 15.84 14.92
N LEU A 76 5.03 14.63 15.47
CA LEU A 76 5.29 14.39 16.90
C LEU A 76 6.79 14.24 17.22
N ALA A 77 7.63 14.07 16.20
CA ALA A 77 9.09 13.92 16.33
C ALA A 77 9.81 15.27 16.36
#